data_AF-A0A8T2RSG0-F1
#
_entry.id   AF-A0A8T2RSG0-F1
#
_cell.length_a   1.000
_cell.length_b   1.000
_cell.length_c   1.000
_cell.angle_alpha   90.00
_cell.angle_beta   90.00
_cell.angle_gamma   90.00
#
_symmetry.space_group_name_H-M   'P 1'
#
loop_
_entity.id
_entity.type
_entity.pdbx_description
1 polymer ?
#
loop_
_entity_poly.entity_id
_entity_poly.type
_entity_poly.pdbx_seq_one_letter_code
_entity_poly.pdbx_strand_id
1 'polypeptide(L)'
;MKMTKKISISGLAVDEAYLKENNINLKDFLWKQDHGSKGFIFGYGSAKACIETNYYGAKYTTQALLPLVRHSDQGARIINVGSVMGLLTNLRNAKLQQELTRLECLSEAVIEGMLDKYLNDVKQHTWEDKSWPLKFSCYKMSKIALHTYTRLLATQLENEFPDKKFFVNCVDPGPVRTDITLGMGNLSPSEGAENIVWVALLPREECRSGQFFSLKKLAKY
;
A
#
# COMPACT_ATOMS: atom_id res chain seq x y z
N MET A 1 -2.68 30.05 0.25
CA MET A 1 -2.04 28.76 0.56
C MET A 1 -2.22 27.83 -0.64
N LYS A 2 -1.16 27.55 -1.42
CA LYS A 2 -1.25 26.60 -2.55
C LYS A 2 -1.32 25.18 -1.99
N MET A 3 -2.52 24.69 -1.69
CA MET A 3 -2.73 23.27 -1.42
C MET A 3 -2.41 22.49 -2.72
N THR A 4 -1.31 21.75 -2.72
CA THR A 4 -0.85 20.95 -3.84
C THR A 4 -1.87 19.83 -4.15
N LYS A 5 -2.34 19.79 -5.40
CA LYS A 5 -3.32 18.86 -6.01
C LYS A 5 -3.04 17.34 -5.88
N LYS A 6 -2.09 16.89 -5.05
CA LYS A 6 -1.53 15.51 -5.06
C LYS A 6 -1.92 14.65 -3.86
N ILE A 7 -2.97 15.06 -3.12
CA ILE A 7 -3.41 14.41 -1.88
C ILE A 7 -3.95 12.99 -2.13
N SER A 8 -4.39 12.64 -3.35
CA SER A 8 -5.14 11.39 -3.57
C SER A 8 -4.35 10.09 -3.43
N ILE A 9 -3.05 10.04 -3.74
CA ILE A 9 -2.28 8.77 -3.70
C ILE A 9 -1.53 8.61 -2.38
N SER A 10 -0.91 9.68 -1.88
CA SER A 10 -0.15 9.65 -0.63
C SER A 10 -1.00 10.00 0.60
N GLY A 11 -2.18 10.61 0.40
CA GLY A 11 -2.98 11.19 1.47
C GLY A 11 -2.27 12.29 2.26
N LEU A 12 -1.10 12.74 1.77
CA LEU A 12 -0.12 13.51 2.50
C LEU A 12 -0.18 14.98 2.08
N ALA A 13 -0.32 15.85 3.07
CA ALA A 13 0.10 17.23 2.97
C ALA A 13 0.95 17.57 4.19
N VAL A 14 1.88 18.51 4.04
CA VAL A 14 2.81 18.94 5.09
C VAL A 14 2.52 20.39 5.43
N ASP A 15 2.51 20.70 6.72
CA ASP A 15 2.39 22.07 7.21
C ASP A 15 3.77 22.75 7.16
N GLU A 16 4.00 23.51 6.08
CA GLU A 16 5.26 24.25 5.88
C GLU A 16 5.48 25.32 6.96
N ALA A 17 4.42 25.89 7.53
CA ALA A 17 4.55 26.88 8.60
C ALA A 17 5.05 26.21 9.88
N TYR A 18 4.46 25.08 10.26
CA TYR A 18 4.93 24.27 11.38
C TYR A 18 6.41 23.88 11.23
N LEU A 19 6.82 23.41 10.04
CA LEU A 19 8.22 23.05 9.80
C LEU A 19 9.17 24.26 9.98
N LYS A 20 8.78 25.42 9.44
CA LYS A 20 9.57 26.64 9.53
C LYS A 20 9.69 27.13 10.98
N GLU A 21 8.60 27.15 11.73
CA GLU A 21 8.57 27.58 13.14
C GLU A 21 9.44 26.70 14.03
N ASN A 22 9.54 25.39 13.72
CA ASN A 22 10.31 24.43 14.49
C ASN A 22 11.72 24.19 13.92
N ASN A 23 12.16 24.96 12.92
CA ASN A 23 13.45 24.80 12.23
C ASN A 23 13.69 23.37 11.69
N ILE A 24 12.64 22.70 11.20
CA ILE A 24 12.69 21.33 10.68
C ILE A 24 12.83 21.37 9.15
N ASN A 25 13.84 20.69 8.61
CA ASN A 25 13.99 20.51 7.17
C ASN A 25 12.97 19.48 6.63
N LEU A 26 12.30 19.78 5.51
CA LEU A 26 11.30 18.89 4.90
C LEU A 26 11.81 17.46 4.61
N LYS A 27 13.05 17.33 4.13
CA LYS A 27 13.65 16.02 3.83
C LYS A 27 13.86 15.21 5.11
N ASP A 28 14.32 15.88 6.16
CA ASP A 28 14.58 15.25 7.45
C ASP A 28 13.27 14.87 8.15
N PHE A 29 12.26 15.75 8.05
CA PHE A 29 10.90 15.52 8.51
C PHE A 29 10.30 14.25 7.89
N LEU A 30 10.40 14.13 6.56
CA LEU A 30 9.80 13.01 5.83
C LEU A 30 10.59 11.71 6.01
N TRP A 31 11.93 11.76 6.10
CA TRP A 31 12.74 10.56 5.91
C TRP A 31 13.79 10.24 6.98
N LYS A 32 14.11 11.14 7.92
CA LYS A 32 15.19 10.89 8.90
C LYS A 32 14.72 10.74 10.34
N GLN A 33 13.71 11.48 10.77
CA GLN A 33 13.25 11.46 12.16
C GLN A 33 11.77 11.06 12.27
N ASP A 34 11.44 10.42 13.39
CA ASP A 34 10.05 10.22 13.79
C ASP A 34 9.58 11.44 14.59
N HIS A 35 8.74 12.25 13.95
CA HIS A 35 8.12 13.42 14.57
C HIS A 35 6.66 13.12 14.98
N GLY A 36 6.24 11.85 14.95
CA GLY A 36 4.85 11.47 15.08
C GLY A 36 4.01 12.00 13.92
N SER A 37 2.80 12.47 14.22
CA SER A 37 1.83 13.02 13.28
C SER A 37 1.89 14.53 13.13
N LYS A 38 2.55 15.25 14.05
CA LYS A 38 2.66 16.72 14.02
C LYS A 38 3.39 17.20 12.77
N GLY A 39 2.88 18.25 12.14
CA GLY A 39 3.41 18.78 10.88
C GLY A 39 2.84 18.11 9.62
N PHE A 40 2.01 17.07 9.75
CA PHE A 40 1.18 16.58 8.65
C PHE A 40 -0.20 17.24 8.66
N ILE A 41 -0.63 17.70 7.49
CA ILE A 41 -2.02 18.10 7.25
C ILE A 41 -2.75 16.82 6.83
N PHE A 42 -3.57 16.30 7.74
CA PHE A 42 -4.25 15.02 7.59
C PHE A 42 -5.68 15.09 8.11
N GLY A 43 -6.61 14.47 7.40
CA GLY A 43 -8.01 14.41 7.80
C GLY A 43 -8.80 13.40 6.98
N TYR A 44 -10.09 13.26 7.32
CA TYR A 44 -10.96 12.24 6.73
C TYR A 44 -11.00 12.27 5.19
N GLY A 45 -11.10 13.46 4.59
CA GLY A 45 -11.15 13.59 3.13
C GLY A 45 -9.89 13.06 2.42
N SER A 46 -8.70 13.38 2.94
CA SER A 46 -7.44 12.87 2.37
C SER A 46 -7.25 11.38 2.63
N ALA A 47 -7.63 10.90 3.82
CA ALA A 47 -7.59 9.49 4.17
C ALA A 47 -8.48 8.65 3.25
N LYS A 48 -9.74 9.09 3.06
CA LYS A 48 -10.73 8.44 2.21
C LYS A 48 -10.24 8.39 0.75
N ALA A 49 -9.80 9.52 0.19
CA ALA A 49 -9.28 9.57 -1.17
C ALA A 49 -8.08 8.63 -1.38
N CYS A 50 -7.17 8.56 -0.40
CA CYS A 50 -6.03 7.64 -0.41
C CYS A 50 -6.44 6.16 -0.44
N ILE A 51 -7.40 5.78 0.39
CA ILE A 51 -7.89 4.40 0.48
C ILE A 51 -8.71 4.03 -0.78
N GLU A 52 -9.57 4.94 -1.24
CA GLU A 52 -10.36 4.75 -2.47
C GLU A 52 -9.45 4.55 -3.69
N THR A 53 -8.37 5.30 -3.79
CA THR A 53 -7.43 5.18 -4.91
C THR A 53 -6.59 3.91 -4.81
N ASN A 54 -5.93 3.69 -3.67
CA ASN A 54 -4.86 2.69 -3.56
C ASN A 54 -5.37 1.28 -3.30
N TYR A 55 -6.51 1.13 -2.60
CA TYR A 55 -7.10 -0.17 -2.28
C TYR A 55 -8.30 -0.47 -3.18
N TYR A 56 -9.38 0.33 -3.06
CA TYR A 56 -10.61 0.06 -3.82
C TYR A 56 -10.39 0.18 -5.33
N GLY A 57 -9.63 1.17 -5.79
CA GLY A 57 -9.27 1.33 -7.20
C GLY A 57 -8.54 0.09 -7.75
N ALA A 58 -7.57 -0.44 -7.01
CA ALA A 58 -6.86 -1.66 -7.39
C ALA A 58 -7.78 -2.90 -7.37
N LYS A 59 -8.60 -3.06 -6.32
CA LYS A 59 -9.60 -4.13 -6.18
C LYS A 59 -10.58 -4.14 -7.35
N TYR A 60 -11.25 -3.02 -7.61
CA TYR A 60 -12.28 -2.93 -8.64
C TYR A 60 -11.69 -3.06 -10.05
N THR A 61 -10.50 -2.50 -10.29
CA THR A 61 -9.80 -2.70 -11.57
C THR A 61 -9.48 -4.19 -11.78
N THR A 62 -8.99 -4.86 -10.74
CA THR A 62 -8.69 -6.30 -10.79
C THR A 62 -9.95 -7.11 -11.07
N GLN A 63 -11.04 -6.85 -10.35
CA GLN A 63 -12.32 -7.54 -10.54
C GLN A 63 -12.88 -7.34 -11.95
N ALA A 64 -12.81 -6.12 -12.48
CA ALA A 64 -13.30 -5.80 -13.82
C ALA A 64 -12.47 -6.48 -14.93
N LEU A 65 -11.16 -6.62 -14.74
CA LEU A 65 -10.25 -7.20 -15.74
C LEU A 65 -10.05 -8.71 -15.59
N LEU A 66 -10.37 -9.29 -14.43
CA LEU A 66 -10.20 -10.71 -14.14
C LEU A 66 -10.85 -11.63 -15.19
N PRO A 67 -12.09 -11.36 -15.68
CA PRO A 67 -12.70 -12.18 -16.73
C PRO A 67 -11.88 -12.23 -18.01
N LEU A 68 -11.08 -11.21 -18.31
CA LEU A 68 -10.22 -11.15 -19.50
C LEU A 68 -8.89 -11.87 -19.27
N VAL A 69 -8.18 -11.52 -18.19
CA VAL A 69 -6.81 -12.02 -17.96
C VAL A 69 -6.77 -13.50 -17.58
N ARG A 70 -7.85 -14.06 -17.02
CA ARG A 70 -7.96 -15.48 -16.64
C ARG A 70 -7.94 -16.46 -17.83
N HIS A 71 -7.92 -15.97 -19.06
CA HIS A 71 -7.80 -16.79 -20.27
C HIS A 71 -6.36 -16.93 -20.77
N SER A 72 -5.37 -16.37 -20.06
CA SER A 72 -3.95 -16.54 -20.39
C SER A 72 -3.50 -18.00 -20.22
N ASP A 73 -3.03 -18.62 -21.32
CA ASP A 73 -2.44 -19.96 -21.30
C ASP A 73 -1.11 -20.01 -20.52
N GLN A 74 -0.42 -18.87 -20.42
CA GLN A 74 0.82 -18.71 -19.65
C GLN A 74 0.56 -18.46 -18.14
N GLY A 75 -0.71 -18.41 -17.75
CA GLY A 75 -1.16 -17.97 -16.44
C GLY A 75 -1.37 -16.45 -16.38
N ALA A 76 -2.39 -16.02 -15.65
CA ALA A 76 -2.72 -14.61 -15.48
C ALA A 76 -1.78 -13.95 -14.46
N ARG A 77 -1.30 -12.74 -14.75
CA ARG A 77 -0.40 -12.00 -13.85
C ARG A 77 -1.06 -10.72 -13.38
N ILE A 78 -1.17 -10.57 -12.07
CA ILE A 78 -1.73 -9.38 -11.41
C ILE A 78 -0.64 -8.85 -10.49
N ILE A 79 -0.06 -7.71 -10.85
CA ILE A 79 1.04 -7.09 -10.11
C ILE A 79 0.54 -5.81 -9.45
N ASN A 80 0.31 -5.88 -8.14
CA ASN A 80 -0.09 -4.73 -7.34
C ASN A 80 1.15 -3.92 -6.93
N VAL A 81 1.20 -2.64 -7.28
CA VAL A 81 2.29 -1.74 -6.87
C VAL A 81 2.12 -1.38 -5.39
N GLY A 82 2.88 -2.06 -4.54
CA GLY A 82 2.87 -1.96 -3.09
C GLY A 82 3.83 -0.91 -2.54
N SER A 83 4.23 -1.12 -1.29
CA SER A 83 5.31 -0.40 -0.64
C SER A 83 5.81 -1.18 0.56
N VAL A 84 7.06 -0.99 0.99
CA VAL A 84 7.51 -1.42 2.33
C VAL A 84 6.69 -0.80 3.48
N MET A 85 5.96 0.29 3.21
CA MET A 85 4.98 0.87 4.15
C MET A 85 3.69 0.05 4.28
N GLY A 86 3.49 -0.96 3.42
CA GLY A 86 2.39 -1.91 3.48
C GLY A 86 2.63 -3.11 4.40
N LEU A 87 3.85 -3.28 4.93
CA LEU A 87 4.20 -4.38 5.83
C LEU A 87 3.40 -4.30 7.14
N LEU A 88 2.97 -5.45 7.67
CA LEU A 88 2.13 -5.51 8.87
C LEU A 88 2.83 -4.94 10.10
N THR A 89 4.17 -4.98 10.13
CA THR A 89 5.01 -4.36 11.17
C THR A 89 4.83 -2.84 11.29
N ASN A 90 4.21 -2.19 10.30
CA ASN A 90 3.85 -0.77 10.38
C ASN A 90 2.59 -0.49 11.22
N LEU A 91 1.77 -1.49 11.53
CA LEU A 91 0.67 -1.35 12.49
C LEU A 91 1.22 -1.28 13.91
N ARG A 92 0.66 -0.45 14.78
CA ARG A 92 1.02 -0.48 16.21
C ARG A 92 0.16 -1.49 17.00
N ASN A 93 -0.95 -1.93 16.42
CA ASN A 93 -1.86 -2.89 17.01
C ASN A 93 -1.42 -4.35 16.72
N ALA A 94 -0.74 -4.98 17.67
CA ALA A 94 -0.24 -6.36 17.53
C ALA A 94 -1.35 -7.41 17.30
N LYS A 95 -2.53 -7.22 17.89
CA LYS A 95 -3.67 -8.12 17.67
C LYS A 95 -4.14 -8.05 16.22
N LEU A 96 -4.28 -6.84 15.68
CA LEU A 96 -4.64 -6.64 14.28
C LEU A 96 -3.56 -7.19 13.33
N GLN A 97 -2.27 -7.04 13.65
CA GLN A 97 -1.20 -7.67 12.88
C GLN A 97 -1.40 -9.19 12.78
N GLN A 98 -1.60 -9.84 13.93
CA GLN A 98 -1.80 -11.29 13.97
C GLN A 98 -3.06 -11.72 13.22
N GLU A 99 -4.16 -10.99 13.33
CA GLU A 99 -5.38 -11.24 12.59
C GLU A 99 -5.15 -11.23 11.07
N LEU A 100 -4.41 -10.24 10.57
CA LEU A 100 -4.13 -10.10 9.14
C LEU A 100 -3.10 -11.11 8.60
N THR A 101 -2.35 -11.82 9.47
CA THR A 101 -1.48 -12.91 9.03
C THR A 101 -2.23 -14.20 8.69
N ARG A 102 -3.42 -14.41 9.29
CA ARG A 102 -4.20 -15.65 9.26
C ARG A 102 -5.06 -15.74 8.00
N LEU A 103 -4.47 -16.28 6.93
CA LEU A 103 -5.11 -16.39 5.61
C LEU A 103 -6.47 -17.10 5.66
N GLU A 104 -6.61 -18.11 6.51
CA GLU A 104 -7.83 -18.90 6.67
C GLU A 104 -9.01 -18.09 7.25
N CYS A 105 -8.73 -16.95 7.89
CA CYS A 105 -9.73 -16.05 8.43
C CYS A 105 -9.87 -14.75 7.63
N LEU A 106 -9.04 -14.55 6.59
CA LEU A 106 -9.10 -13.34 5.78
C LEU A 106 -10.31 -13.36 4.86
N SER A 107 -10.97 -12.20 4.76
CA SER A 107 -11.98 -11.91 3.75
C SER A 107 -11.91 -10.44 3.39
N GLU A 108 -12.53 -10.06 2.27
CA GLU A 108 -12.65 -8.65 1.91
C GLU A 108 -13.35 -7.86 3.02
N ALA A 109 -14.36 -8.44 3.68
CA ALA A 109 -15.08 -7.82 4.79
C ALA A 109 -14.18 -7.53 6.01
N VAL A 110 -13.19 -8.38 6.30
CA VAL A 110 -12.20 -8.13 7.37
C VAL A 110 -11.30 -6.95 7.00
N ILE A 111 -10.81 -6.91 5.76
CA ILE A 111 -9.96 -5.82 5.26
C ILE A 111 -10.73 -4.49 5.26
N GLU A 112 -11.97 -4.52 4.79
CA GLU A 112 -12.84 -3.34 4.67
C GLU A 112 -13.31 -2.86 6.04
N GLY A 113 -13.68 -3.76 6.94
CA GLY A 113 -14.01 -3.41 8.32
C GLY A 113 -12.84 -2.76 9.08
N MET A 114 -11.59 -3.18 8.81
CA MET A 114 -10.40 -2.49 9.31
C MET A 114 -10.30 -1.06 8.77
N LEU A 115 -10.50 -0.87 7.46
CA LEU A 115 -10.42 0.44 6.81
C LEU A 115 -11.55 1.38 7.27
N ASP A 116 -12.77 0.85 7.42
CA ASP A 116 -13.92 1.60 7.92
C ASP A 116 -13.73 2.07 9.35
N LYS A 117 -13.21 1.19 10.22
CA LYS A 117 -12.86 1.55 11.60
C LYS A 117 -11.80 2.64 11.62
N TYR A 118 -10.73 2.49 10.83
CA TYR A 118 -9.70 3.50 10.70
C TYR A 118 -10.27 4.84 10.22
N LEU A 119 -11.06 4.85 9.15
CA LEU A 119 -11.67 6.06 8.60
C LEU A 119 -12.63 6.72 9.60
N ASN A 120 -13.37 5.94 10.38
CA ASN A 120 -14.21 6.47 11.45
C ASN A 120 -13.36 7.13 12.54
N ASP A 121 -12.29 6.48 13.00
CA ASP A 121 -11.38 7.06 14.00
C ASP A 121 -10.70 8.33 13.47
N VAL A 122 -10.40 8.39 12.17
CA VAL A 122 -9.92 9.59 11.48
C VAL A 122 -10.97 10.71 11.51
N LYS A 123 -12.23 10.38 11.17
CA LYS A 123 -13.35 11.33 11.18
C LYS A 123 -13.64 11.90 12.56
N GLN A 124 -13.42 11.11 13.61
CA GLN A 124 -13.62 11.52 15.01
C GLN A 124 -12.39 12.20 15.62
N HIS A 125 -11.30 12.39 14.86
CA HIS A 125 -10.04 12.95 15.38
C HIS A 125 -9.42 12.17 16.55
N THR A 126 -9.59 10.85 16.57
CA THR A 126 -9.09 9.97 17.66
C THR A 126 -8.06 8.93 17.21
N TRP A 127 -7.68 8.92 15.93
CA TRP A 127 -6.87 7.86 15.34
C TRP A 127 -5.48 7.68 15.99
N GLU A 128 -4.89 8.76 16.51
CA GLU A 128 -3.55 8.75 17.10
C GLU A 128 -3.46 7.84 18.34
N ASP A 129 -4.54 7.82 19.11
CA ASP A 129 -4.70 7.05 20.35
C ASP A 129 -5.16 5.60 20.10
N LYS A 130 -5.59 5.28 18.88
CA LYS A 130 -6.17 3.97 18.50
C LYS A 130 -5.16 3.00 17.89
N SER A 131 -3.87 3.24 18.12
CA SER A 131 -2.77 2.39 17.63
C SER A 131 -2.72 2.23 16.10
N TRP A 132 -3.27 3.21 15.37
CA TRP A 132 -3.03 3.35 13.94
C TRP A 132 -1.62 3.90 13.67
N PRO A 133 -1.05 3.68 12.47
CA PRO A 133 0.23 4.26 12.13
C PRO A 133 0.18 5.79 12.24
N LEU A 134 1.18 6.40 12.88
CA LEU A 134 1.18 7.86 13.11
C LEU A 134 1.68 8.63 11.88
N LYS A 135 2.81 8.18 11.31
CA LYS A 135 3.43 8.78 10.11
C LYS A 135 2.95 8.09 8.84
N PHE A 136 2.59 8.86 7.81
CA PHE A 136 2.03 8.35 6.55
C PHE A 136 0.80 7.45 6.78
N SER A 137 -0.05 7.81 7.75
CA SER A 137 -1.09 6.94 8.31
C SER A 137 -1.98 6.30 7.25
N CYS A 138 -2.65 7.10 6.42
CA CYS A 138 -3.59 6.60 5.43
C CYS A 138 -2.89 5.87 4.29
N TYR A 139 -1.70 6.30 3.88
CA TYR A 139 -0.88 5.61 2.90
C TYR A 139 -0.52 4.20 3.37
N LYS A 140 0.00 4.07 4.60
CA LYS A 140 0.29 2.78 5.24
C LYS A 140 -0.96 1.91 5.29
N MET A 141 -2.07 2.43 5.82
CA MET A 141 -3.32 1.66 5.90
C MET A 141 -3.79 1.18 4.52
N SER A 142 -3.69 2.02 3.49
CA SER A 142 -4.07 1.66 2.12
C SER A 142 -3.16 0.58 1.52
N LYS A 143 -1.85 0.62 1.79
CA LYS A 143 -0.89 -0.38 1.30
C LYS A 143 -0.95 -1.68 2.10
N ILE A 144 -1.25 -1.63 3.40
CA ILE A 144 -1.54 -2.80 4.23
C ILE A 144 -2.78 -3.52 3.71
N ALA A 145 -3.86 -2.79 3.40
CA ALA A 145 -5.05 -3.37 2.80
C ALA A 145 -4.74 -4.01 1.43
N LEU A 146 -3.99 -3.32 0.56
CA LEU A 146 -3.58 -3.86 -0.74
C LEU A 146 -2.72 -5.13 -0.62
N HIS A 147 -1.79 -5.16 0.33
CA HIS A 147 -0.93 -6.32 0.62
C HIS A 147 -1.77 -7.51 1.08
N THR A 148 -2.65 -7.30 2.07
CA THR A 148 -3.56 -8.33 2.58
C THR A 148 -4.49 -8.84 1.48
N TYR A 149 -5.04 -7.95 0.66
CA TYR A 149 -5.90 -8.30 -0.47
C TYR A 149 -5.16 -9.10 -1.55
N THR A 150 -3.90 -8.76 -1.84
CA THR A 150 -3.07 -9.53 -2.78
C THR A 150 -2.97 -10.99 -2.34
N ARG A 151 -2.72 -11.23 -1.03
CA ARG A 151 -2.63 -12.58 -0.48
C ARG A 151 -3.98 -13.31 -0.51
N LEU A 152 -5.06 -12.61 -0.11
CA LEU A 152 -6.42 -13.15 -0.15
C LEU A 152 -6.80 -13.56 -1.58
N LEU A 153 -6.62 -12.66 -2.54
CA LEU A 153 -6.96 -12.89 -3.94
C LEU A 153 -6.15 -14.04 -4.54
N ALA A 154 -4.85 -14.14 -4.22
CA ALA A 154 -4.03 -15.27 -4.64
C ALA A 154 -4.64 -16.61 -4.21
N THR A 155 -5.03 -16.73 -2.93
CA THR A 155 -5.66 -17.94 -2.38
C THR A 155 -7.05 -18.18 -2.98
N GLN A 156 -7.87 -17.15 -3.15
CA GLN A 156 -9.22 -17.29 -3.72
C GLN A 156 -9.17 -17.78 -5.16
N LEU A 157 -8.31 -17.21 -6.01
CA LEU A 157 -8.21 -17.62 -7.42
C LEU A 157 -7.65 -19.04 -7.58
N GLU A 158 -6.72 -19.45 -6.72
CA GLU A 158 -6.21 -20.82 -6.71
C GLU A 158 -7.31 -21.83 -6.34
N ASN A 159 -8.17 -21.49 -5.38
CA ASN A 159 -9.29 -22.35 -4.96
C ASN A 159 -10.44 -22.36 -5.97
N GLU A 160 -10.78 -21.22 -6.56
CA GLU A 160 -11.91 -21.07 -7.49
C GLU A 160 -11.60 -21.67 -8.87
N PHE A 161 -10.33 -21.63 -9.29
CA PHE A 161 -9.90 -22.07 -10.62
C PHE A 161 -8.67 -22.99 -10.52
N PRO A 162 -8.81 -24.21 -9.97
CA PRO A 162 -7.67 -25.12 -9.71
C PRO A 162 -6.87 -25.51 -10.96
N ASP A 163 -7.51 -25.54 -12.13
CA ASP A 163 -6.89 -25.88 -13.42
C ASP A 163 -6.15 -24.70 -14.07
N LYS A 164 -6.27 -23.50 -13.51
CA LYS A 164 -5.65 -22.28 -14.04
C LYS A 164 -4.52 -21.82 -13.14
N LYS A 165 -3.57 -21.08 -13.72
CA LYS A 165 -2.49 -20.46 -12.96
C LYS A 165 -2.67 -18.95 -12.88
N PHE A 166 -2.54 -18.43 -11.67
CA PHE A 166 -2.57 -17.02 -11.35
C PHE A 166 -1.33 -16.65 -10.55
N PHE A 167 -0.69 -15.55 -10.92
CA PHE A 167 0.44 -14.95 -10.22
C PHE A 167 0.01 -13.57 -9.72
N VAL A 168 -0.55 -13.55 -8.51
CA VAL A 168 -1.05 -12.34 -7.86
C VAL A 168 -0.02 -11.91 -6.82
N ASN A 169 0.76 -10.89 -7.12
CA ASN A 169 1.89 -10.49 -6.29
C ASN A 169 1.89 -8.99 -6.05
N CYS A 170 2.56 -8.59 -4.97
CA CYS A 170 2.75 -7.18 -4.64
C CYS A 170 4.23 -6.80 -4.78
N VAL A 171 4.51 -5.61 -5.31
CA VAL A 171 5.89 -5.17 -5.56
C VAL A 171 6.09 -3.74 -5.08
N ASP A 172 7.08 -3.54 -4.22
CA ASP A 172 7.60 -2.22 -3.86
C ASP A 172 8.61 -1.76 -4.94
N PRO A 173 8.38 -0.60 -5.58
CA PRO A 173 9.28 -0.09 -6.60
C PRO A 173 10.57 0.49 -6.02
N GLY A 174 10.67 0.64 -4.70
CA GLY A 174 11.80 1.27 -4.01
C GLY A 174 11.67 2.79 -3.86
N PRO A 175 12.72 3.50 -3.40
CA PRO A 175 12.70 4.94 -3.18
C PRO A 175 12.86 5.71 -4.51
N VAL A 176 11.78 5.79 -5.29
CA VAL A 176 11.78 6.39 -6.63
C VAL A 176 11.58 7.91 -6.58
N ARG A 177 12.39 8.67 -7.33
CA ARG A 177 12.23 10.11 -7.55
C ARG A 177 11.03 10.39 -8.45
N THR A 178 9.90 10.73 -7.84
CA THR A 178 8.63 11.02 -8.51
C THR A 178 7.96 12.22 -7.85
N ASP A 179 6.83 12.63 -8.42
CA ASP A 179 5.95 13.62 -7.82
C ASP A 179 5.43 13.23 -6.43
N ILE A 180 5.23 11.95 -6.15
CA ILE A 180 4.76 11.44 -4.84
C ILE A 180 5.83 11.65 -3.76
N THR A 181 7.10 11.48 -4.12
CA THR A 181 8.23 11.64 -3.22
C THR A 181 8.84 13.04 -3.26
N LEU A 182 8.18 14.00 -3.93
CA LEU A 182 8.68 15.36 -4.14
C LEU A 182 10.08 15.38 -4.78
N GLY A 183 10.34 14.47 -5.72
CA GLY A 183 11.63 14.30 -6.37
C GLY A 183 12.71 13.66 -5.50
N MET A 184 12.39 13.24 -4.27
CA MET A 184 13.32 12.55 -3.37
C MET A 184 13.39 11.05 -3.65
N GLY A 185 14.53 10.43 -3.32
CA GLY A 185 14.78 9.01 -3.57
C GLY A 185 16.10 8.77 -4.29
N ASN A 186 16.57 7.53 -4.26
CA ASN A 186 17.81 7.12 -4.92
C ASN A 186 17.58 6.48 -6.29
N LEU A 187 16.37 6.02 -6.60
CA LEU A 187 16.03 5.43 -7.90
C LEU A 187 15.37 6.45 -8.84
N SER A 188 15.67 6.35 -10.12
CA SER A 188 14.92 6.98 -11.21
C SER A 188 13.60 6.25 -11.46
N PRO A 189 12.62 6.87 -12.15
CA PRO A 189 11.39 6.19 -12.57
C PRO A 189 11.64 4.90 -13.34
N SER A 190 12.67 4.86 -14.21
CA SER A 190 13.03 3.67 -14.97
C SER A 190 13.51 2.53 -14.07
N GLU A 191 14.40 2.82 -13.12
CA GLU A 191 14.90 1.82 -12.15
C GLU A 191 13.78 1.31 -11.23
N GLY A 192 12.85 2.19 -10.84
CA GLY A 192 11.66 1.81 -10.08
C GLY A 192 10.71 0.90 -10.87
N ALA A 193 10.49 1.21 -12.15
CA ALA A 193 9.67 0.39 -13.04
C ALA A 193 10.31 -0.99 -13.29
N GLU A 194 11.64 -1.06 -13.39
CA GLU A 194 12.38 -2.30 -13.58
C GLU A 194 12.11 -3.31 -12.46
N ASN A 195 11.96 -2.86 -11.20
CA ASN A 195 11.59 -3.72 -10.08
C ASN A 195 10.21 -4.38 -10.26
N ILE A 196 9.25 -3.65 -10.85
CA ILE A 196 7.89 -4.13 -11.12
C ILE A 196 7.90 -5.09 -12.31
N VAL A 197 8.54 -4.68 -13.41
CA VAL A 197 8.63 -5.46 -14.66
C VAL A 197 9.35 -6.78 -14.42
N TRP A 198 10.38 -6.79 -13.58
CA TRP A 198 11.09 -8.02 -13.22
C TRP A 198 10.14 -9.09 -12.67
N VAL A 199 9.23 -8.73 -11.74
CA VAL A 199 8.23 -9.68 -11.21
C VAL A 199 7.18 -10.05 -12.25
N ALA A 200 6.74 -9.08 -13.07
CA ALA A 200 5.78 -9.33 -14.14
C ALA A 200 6.30 -10.35 -15.16
N LEU A 201 7.61 -10.41 -15.38
CA LEU A 201 8.26 -11.27 -16.36
C LEU A 201 8.96 -12.50 -15.76
N LEU A 202 8.86 -12.75 -14.44
CA LEU A 202 9.47 -13.92 -13.82
C LEU A 202 9.03 -15.22 -14.53
N PRO A 203 9.94 -16.16 -14.82
CA PRO A 203 9.58 -17.46 -15.36
C PRO A 203 8.49 -18.14 -14.52
N ARG A 204 7.60 -18.89 -15.18
CA ARG A 204 6.43 -19.51 -14.55
C ARG A 204 6.83 -20.45 -13.41
N GLU A 205 7.96 -21.13 -13.57
CA GLU A 205 8.52 -22.11 -12.66
C GLU A 205 9.10 -21.45 -11.40
N GLU A 206 9.53 -20.19 -11.51
CA GLU A 206 10.14 -19.39 -10.46
C GLU A 206 9.14 -18.50 -9.73
N CYS A 207 8.03 -18.14 -10.40
CA CYS A 207 7.03 -17.24 -9.84
C CYS A 207 6.04 -18.02 -8.96
N ARG A 208 5.93 -17.62 -7.68
CA ARG A 208 4.81 -18.05 -6.82
C ARG A 208 3.79 -16.92 -6.73
N SER A 209 2.57 -17.27 -6.33
CA SER A 209 1.48 -16.31 -6.10
C SER A 209 1.43 -15.91 -4.62
N GLY A 210 0.82 -14.78 -4.32
CA GLY A 210 0.63 -14.28 -2.96
C GLY A 210 1.91 -13.77 -2.28
N GLN A 211 2.94 -13.39 -3.04
CA GLN A 211 4.23 -12.93 -2.54
C GLN A 211 4.39 -11.41 -2.57
N PHE A 212 5.34 -10.91 -1.78
CA PHE A 212 5.78 -9.52 -1.80
C PHE A 212 7.23 -9.42 -2.23
N PHE A 213 7.54 -8.47 -3.12
CA PHE A 213 8.89 -8.23 -3.62
C PHE A 213 9.32 -6.79 -3.38
N SER A 214 10.60 -6.58 -3.07
CA SER A 214 11.22 -5.26 -2.99
C SER A 214 12.65 -5.36 -3.51
N LEU A 215 13.06 -4.40 -4.35
CA LEU A 215 14.41 -4.33 -4.93
C LEU A 215 14.88 -5.66 -5.57
N LYS A 216 14.01 -6.27 -6.40
CA LYS A 216 14.22 -7.57 -7.07
C LYS A 216 14.53 -8.74 -6.12
N LYS A 217 13.98 -8.71 -4.91
CA LYS A 217 14.11 -9.77 -3.92
C LYS A 217 12.76 -10.10 -3.31
N LEU A 218 12.57 -11.38 -2.99
CA LEU A 218 11.45 -11.81 -2.18
C LEU A 218 11.57 -11.19 -0.78
N ALA A 219 10.49 -10.58 -0.31
CA ALA A 219 10.38 -9.98 1.01
C ALA A 219 9.24 -10.63 1.81
N LYS A 220 9.33 -10.54 3.13
CA LYS A 220 8.26 -11.01 4.03
C LYS A 220 7.22 -9.90 4.20
N TYR A 221 5.96 -10.29 4.31
CA TYR A 221 4.85 -9.42 4.71
C TYR A 221 4.95 -8.99 6.18
#